data_AF-A0A9D9SCV5-F1
#
_entry.id   AF-A0A9D9SCV5-F1
#
_cell.length_a   1.000
_cell.length_b   1.000
_cell.length_c   1.000
_cell.angle_alpha   90.00
_cell.angle_beta   90.00
_cell.angle_gamma   90.00
#
_symmetry.space_group_name_H-M   'P 1'
#
loop_
_entity.id
_entity.type
_entity.pdbx_description
1 polymer ?
#
loop_
_entity_poly.entity_id
_entity_poly.type
_entity_poly.pdbx_seq_one_letter_code
_entity_poly.pdbx_strand_id
1 'polypeptide(L)'
;MTAFRNSPASLTQAQIFLRLITGCASRSDIDAAPGCSRTLIIRALIVTLLCGAGVIGTNAALINGVAQHGVVSLQFAGTVSEAKSILETWGWGAVATDGNAPRLADTAHRVLWLDFPFMTAYTVLLALLCGRLAADERYRGARRTAFRSGVAAAWVAGLADLSENIAHLKLLDQLDTPAADMLVRWAWLSASLKWTLIALIASLLAAGALRMQVRRASVR
;
A
#
# COMPACT_ATOMS: atom_id res chain seq x y z
N MET A 1 34.27 33.18 33.25
CA MET A 1 33.41 33.21 32.05
C MET A 1 33.40 31.82 31.43
N THR A 2 32.47 30.97 31.87
CA THR A 2 32.30 29.59 31.39
C THR A 2 31.24 29.59 30.28
N ALA A 3 31.66 29.29 29.06
CA ALA A 3 30.76 29.16 27.92
C ALA A 3 29.90 27.91 28.05
N PHE A 4 28.59 28.09 28.21
CA PHE A 4 27.59 27.03 28.08
C PHE A 4 27.61 26.52 26.62
N ARG A 5 28.20 25.35 26.39
CA ARG A 5 28.03 24.59 25.15
C ARG A 5 26.59 24.08 25.12
N ASN A 6 25.77 24.66 24.25
CA ASN A 6 24.48 24.10 23.88
C ASN A 6 24.71 22.70 23.27
N SER A 7 24.27 21.65 23.97
CA SER A 7 24.14 20.33 23.35
C SER A 7 23.05 20.39 22.28
N PRO A 8 23.25 19.80 21.09
CA PRO A 8 22.18 19.67 20.11
C PRO A 8 21.09 18.78 20.71
N ALA A 9 19.88 19.31 20.83
CA ALA A 9 18.71 18.57 21.30
C ALA A 9 18.52 17.32 20.43
N SER A 10 18.55 16.15 21.05
CA SER A 10 18.25 14.88 20.38
C SER A 10 16.82 14.92 19.84
N LEU A 11 16.67 14.90 18.51
CA LEU A 11 15.35 14.79 17.89
C LEU A 11 14.70 13.48 18.33
N THR A 12 13.42 13.55 18.69
CA THR A 12 12.62 12.37 19.04
C THR A 12 12.36 11.53 17.78
N GLN A 13 12.16 10.22 17.94
CA GLN A 13 11.87 9.32 16.81
C GLN A 13 10.67 9.77 15.97
N ALA A 14 9.66 10.36 16.61
CA ALA A 14 8.50 10.92 15.93
C ALA A 14 8.90 12.08 14.99
N GLN A 15 9.84 12.94 15.40
CA GLN A 15 10.31 14.07 14.58
C GLN A 15 11.16 13.62 13.40
N ILE A 16 11.97 12.57 13.55
CA ILE A 16 12.72 11.97 12.44
C ILE A 16 11.76 11.35 11.43
N PHE A 17 10.75 10.61 11.91
CA PHE A 17 9.73 10.00 11.06
C PHE A 17 8.91 11.06 10.32
N LEU A 18 8.48 12.13 10.99
CA LEU A 18 7.78 13.25 10.36
C LEU A 18 8.63 13.91 9.27
N ARG A 19 9.92 14.13 9.53
CA ARG A 19 10.86 14.73 8.57
C ARG A 19 11.19 13.83 7.39
N LEU A 20 11.13 12.51 7.57
CA LEU A 20 11.25 11.54 6.49
C LEU A 20 10.00 11.55 5.59
N ILE A 21 8.81 11.70 6.18
CA ILE A 21 7.55 11.79 5.44
C ILE A 21 7.47 13.12 4.65
N THR A 22 7.91 14.23 5.24
CA THR A 22 7.85 15.55 4.59
C THR A 22 9.01 15.83 3.64
N GLY A 23 9.97 14.91 3.50
CA GLY A 23 11.16 15.11 2.65
C GLY A 23 12.17 16.14 3.18
N CYS A 24 12.00 16.62 4.41
CA CYS A 24 12.87 17.60 5.08
C CYS A 24 14.01 16.98 5.89
N ALA A 25 14.18 15.65 5.88
CA ALA A 25 15.25 14.98 6.62
C ALA A 25 16.65 15.43 6.15
N SER A 26 17.45 15.96 7.07
CA SER A 26 18.85 16.32 6.81
C SER A 26 19.75 15.08 6.83
N ARG A 27 20.96 15.17 6.23
CA ARG A 27 21.93 14.07 6.18
C ARG A 27 22.30 13.56 7.59
N SER A 28 22.42 14.47 8.55
CA SER A 28 22.64 14.17 9.98
C SER A 28 21.49 13.43 10.66
N ASP A 29 20.23 13.64 10.24
CA ASP A 29 19.07 12.95 10.82
C ASP A 29 19.00 11.48 10.38
N ILE A 30 19.55 11.16 9.21
CA ILE A 30 19.65 9.82 8.64
C ILE A 30 20.85 9.07 9.24
N ASP A 31 21.97 9.78 9.43
CA ASP A 31 23.23 9.22 9.93
C ASP A 31 23.24 9.02 11.45
N ALA A 32 22.43 9.77 12.23
CA ALA A 32 22.31 9.62 13.68
C ALA A 32 21.58 8.34 14.12
N ALA A 33 21.02 7.57 13.18
CA ALA A 33 20.31 6.32 13.48
C ALA A 33 20.93 5.09 12.76
N PRO A 34 22.23 4.80 12.93
CA PRO A 34 22.86 3.63 12.32
C PRO A 34 22.34 2.36 13.00
N GLY A 35 21.30 1.77 12.40
CA GLY A 35 20.61 0.57 12.90
C GLY A 35 19.08 0.70 12.96
N CYS A 36 18.55 1.92 13.07
CA CYS A 36 17.11 2.17 13.18
C CYS A 36 16.38 1.95 11.85
N SER A 37 16.98 2.37 10.73
CA SER A 37 16.34 2.26 9.40
C SER A 37 16.15 0.81 8.94
N ARG A 38 17.15 -0.07 9.14
CA ARG A 38 17.04 -1.48 8.75
C ARG A 38 16.03 -2.23 9.61
N THR A 39 16.05 -2.00 10.92
CA THR A 39 15.09 -2.61 11.85
C THR A 39 13.67 -2.16 11.54
N LEU A 40 13.47 -0.88 11.22
CA LEU A 40 12.16 -0.36 10.82
C LEU A 40 11.67 -0.97 9.51
N ILE A 41 12.53 -1.11 8.49
CA ILE A 41 12.19 -1.81 7.24
C ILE A 41 11.80 -3.27 7.50
N ILE A 42 12.55 -3.99 8.34
CA ILE A 42 12.24 -5.39 8.68
C ILE A 42 10.90 -5.49 9.40
N ARG A 43 10.64 -4.61 10.37
CA ARG A 43 9.35 -4.56 11.09
C ARG A 43 8.20 -4.25 10.14
N ALA A 44 8.35 -3.23 9.29
CA ALA A 44 7.36 -2.88 8.28
C ALA A 44 7.11 -4.05 7.33
N LEU A 45 8.15 -4.75 6.88
CA LEU A 45 8.03 -5.94 6.05
C LEU A 45 7.24 -7.05 6.75
N ILE A 46 7.56 -7.36 8.01
CA ILE A 46 6.85 -8.38 8.78
C ILE A 46 5.37 -8.02 8.90
N VAL A 47 5.05 -6.77 9.27
CA VAL A 47 3.66 -6.31 9.40
C VAL A 47 2.95 -6.40 8.04
N THR A 48 3.56 -5.94 6.96
CA THR A 48 2.99 -6.04 5.60
C THR A 48 2.71 -7.49 5.21
N LEU A 49 3.63 -8.42 5.51
CA LEU A 49 3.45 -9.84 5.21
C LEU A 49 2.32 -10.47 6.03
N LEU A 50 2.22 -10.13 7.32
CA LEU A 50 1.15 -10.64 8.19
C LEU A 50 -0.22 -10.10 7.77
N CYS A 51 -0.33 -8.79 7.52
CA CYS A 51 -1.57 -8.19 7.03
C CYS A 51 -1.95 -8.74 5.65
N GLY A 52 -0.97 -8.84 4.73
CA GLY A 52 -1.19 -9.39 3.39
C GLY A 52 -1.63 -10.86 3.42
N ALA A 53 -1.06 -11.67 4.31
CA ALA A 53 -1.51 -13.05 4.51
C ALA A 53 -2.97 -13.11 5.02
N GLY A 54 -3.36 -12.20 5.92
CA GLY A 54 -4.74 -12.08 6.40
C GLY A 54 -5.72 -11.71 5.28
N VAL A 55 -5.35 -10.73 4.44
CA VAL A 55 -6.14 -10.32 3.26
C VAL A 55 -6.27 -11.49 2.28
N ILE A 56 -5.16 -12.12 1.88
CA ILE A 56 -5.15 -13.24 0.94
C ILE A 56 -5.98 -14.41 1.46
N GLY A 57 -5.81 -14.77 2.74
CA GLY A 57 -6.54 -15.87 3.36
C GLY A 57 -8.04 -15.63 3.42
N THR A 58 -8.46 -14.39 3.71
CA THR A 58 -9.88 -14.01 3.73
C THR A 58 -10.45 -13.93 2.31
N ASN A 59 -9.68 -13.38 1.36
CA ASN A 59 -10.07 -13.25 -0.04
C ASN A 59 -10.30 -14.60 -0.73
N ALA A 60 -9.60 -15.66 -0.30
CA ALA A 60 -9.72 -16.99 -0.90
C ALA A 60 -11.16 -17.53 -0.93
N ALA A 61 -11.96 -17.20 0.09
CA ALA A 61 -13.37 -17.61 0.17
C ALA A 61 -14.29 -16.87 -0.83
N LEU A 62 -13.84 -15.74 -1.38
CA LEU A 62 -14.59 -14.94 -2.34
C LEU A 62 -14.31 -15.33 -3.80
N ILE A 63 -13.36 -16.23 -4.03
CA ILE A 63 -12.99 -16.68 -5.37
C ILE A 63 -14.04 -17.66 -5.91
N ASN A 64 -14.61 -17.35 -7.08
CA ASN A 64 -15.56 -18.22 -7.78
C ASN A 64 -15.49 -18.00 -9.30
N GLY A 65 -16.42 -18.60 -10.05
CA GLY A 65 -16.43 -18.54 -11.52
C GLY A 65 -16.61 -17.14 -12.11
N VAL A 66 -17.25 -16.22 -11.37
CA VAL A 66 -17.45 -14.81 -11.76
C VAL A 66 -16.33 -13.95 -11.16
N ALA A 67 -16.11 -14.06 -9.85
CA ALA A 67 -15.07 -13.34 -9.12
C ALA A 67 -13.76 -14.16 -9.07
N GLN A 68 -13.11 -14.36 -10.21
CA GLN A 68 -11.91 -15.21 -10.31
C GLN A 68 -10.73 -14.77 -9.42
N HIS A 69 -10.72 -13.51 -8.98
CA HIS A 69 -9.70 -12.96 -8.10
C HIS A 69 -10.28 -12.44 -6.77
N GLY A 70 -11.50 -12.86 -6.41
CA GLY A 70 -12.19 -12.39 -5.20
C GLY A 70 -12.45 -10.88 -5.25
N VAL A 71 -12.08 -10.16 -4.19
CA VAL A 71 -12.25 -8.71 -4.08
C VAL A 71 -11.52 -7.93 -5.18
N VAL A 72 -10.43 -8.48 -5.73
CA VAL A 72 -9.72 -7.86 -6.85
C VAL A 72 -10.59 -7.85 -8.11
N SER A 73 -11.48 -8.84 -8.31
CA SER A 73 -12.46 -8.77 -9.41
C SER A 73 -13.40 -7.57 -9.24
N LEU A 74 -13.80 -7.22 -8.01
CA LEU A 74 -14.63 -6.06 -7.74
C LEU A 74 -13.90 -4.74 -8.05
N GLN A 75 -12.60 -4.65 -7.73
CA GLN A 75 -11.74 -3.50 -8.07
C GLN A 75 -11.74 -3.16 -9.57
N PHE A 76 -11.90 -4.19 -10.40
CA PHE A 76 -11.85 -4.06 -11.85
C PHE A 76 -13.20 -4.19 -12.54
N ALA A 77 -14.31 -4.22 -11.79
CA ALA A 77 -15.65 -4.40 -12.36
C ALA A 77 -16.06 -3.28 -13.33
N GLY A 78 -15.60 -2.04 -13.12
CA GLY A 78 -15.75 -0.92 -14.06
C GLY A 78 -17.19 -0.44 -14.36
N THR A 79 -18.21 -1.24 -14.10
CA THR A 79 -19.63 -0.98 -14.30
C THR A 79 -20.46 -1.55 -13.13
N VAL A 80 -21.61 -0.96 -12.85
CA VAL A 80 -22.52 -1.46 -11.80
C VAL A 80 -23.05 -2.85 -12.13
N SER A 81 -23.29 -3.15 -13.41
CA SER A 81 -23.76 -4.47 -13.85
C SER A 81 -22.76 -5.58 -13.48
N GLU A 82 -21.48 -5.37 -13.76
CA GLU A 82 -20.43 -6.33 -13.38
C GLU A 82 -20.24 -6.41 -11.87
N ALA A 83 -20.27 -5.26 -11.17
CA ALA A 83 -20.18 -5.23 -9.71
C ALA A 83 -21.34 -5.99 -9.06
N LYS A 84 -22.57 -5.82 -9.55
CA LYS A 84 -23.76 -6.56 -9.09
C LYS A 84 -23.60 -8.06 -9.30
N SER A 85 -23.20 -8.48 -10.50
CA SER A 85 -22.96 -9.89 -10.81
C SER A 85 -21.94 -10.52 -9.84
N ILE A 86 -20.84 -9.82 -9.52
CA ILE A 86 -19.86 -10.25 -8.53
C ILE A 86 -20.49 -10.35 -7.13
N LEU A 87 -21.15 -9.29 -6.67
CA LEU A 87 -21.72 -9.21 -5.32
C LEU A 87 -22.83 -10.24 -5.09
N GLU A 88 -23.64 -10.53 -6.11
CA GLU A 88 -24.67 -11.58 -6.09
C GLU A 88 -24.05 -12.95 -5.82
N THR A 89 -22.87 -13.26 -6.38
CA THR A 89 -22.15 -14.52 -6.08
C THR A 89 -21.65 -14.62 -4.64
N TRP A 90 -21.60 -13.50 -3.91
CA TRP A 90 -21.26 -13.45 -2.50
C TRP A 90 -22.49 -13.29 -1.60
N GLY A 91 -23.70 -13.38 -2.16
CA GLY A 91 -24.95 -13.34 -1.41
C GLY A 91 -25.54 -11.94 -1.17
N TRP A 92 -25.07 -10.90 -1.88
CA TRP A 92 -25.75 -9.60 -1.86
C TRP A 92 -27.03 -9.64 -2.69
N GLY A 93 -28.15 -9.17 -2.13
CA GLY A 93 -29.42 -8.99 -2.86
C GLY A 93 -30.23 -10.26 -3.14
N ALA A 94 -29.68 -11.46 -2.98
CA ALA A 94 -30.42 -12.71 -3.11
C ALA A 94 -31.12 -13.10 -1.79
N VAL A 95 -32.35 -13.64 -1.88
CA VAL A 95 -32.89 -14.50 -0.82
C VAL A 95 -31.96 -15.71 -0.77
N ALA A 96 -31.06 -15.75 0.20
CA ALA A 96 -30.09 -16.83 0.40
C ALA A 96 -30.79 -18.20 0.27
N THR A 97 -30.66 -18.85 -0.88
CA THR A 97 -31.21 -20.20 -1.13
C THR A 97 -30.31 -21.27 -0.52
N ASP A 98 -29.07 -20.89 -0.19
CA ASP A 98 -28.03 -21.66 0.45
C ASP A 98 -27.52 -20.93 1.72
N GLY A 99 -27.46 -21.64 2.84
CA GLY A 99 -27.10 -21.08 4.16
C GLY A 99 -25.67 -20.50 4.29
N ASN A 100 -24.91 -20.43 3.19
CA ASN A 100 -23.56 -19.87 3.13
C ASN A 100 -23.53 -18.41 2.65
N ALA A 101 -24.58 -17.91 1.97
CA ALA A 101 -24.61 -16.56 1.41
C ALA A 101 -24.37 -15.44 2.45
N PRO A 102 -24.96 -15.45 3.66
CA PRO A 102 -24.67 -14.43 4.68
C PRO A 102 -23.19 -14.42 5.10
N ARG A 103 -22.53 -15.58 5.05
CA ARG A 103 -21.12 -15.73 5.47
C ARG A 103 -20.16 -15.12 4.44
N LEU A 104 -20.47 -15.21 3.15
CA LEU A 104 -19.66 -14.62 2.10
C LEU A 104 -19.81 -13.10 2.07
N ALA A 105 -21.01 -12.58 2.30
CA ALA A 105 -21.23 -11.14 2.42
C ALA A 105 -20.43 -10.52 3.58
N ASP A 106 -20.47 -11.17 4.75
CA ASP A 106 -19.62 -10.79 5.89
C ASP A 106 -18.12 -10.90 5.58
N THR A 107 -17.72 -11.89 4.78
CA THR A 107 -16.33 -12.09 4.38
C THR A 107 -15.85 -10.97 3.47
N ALA A 108 -16.68 -10.50 2.54
CA ALA A 108 -16.38 -9.35 1.69
C ALA A 108 -16.20 -8.05 2.52
N HIS A 109 -17.04 -7.82 3.52
CA HIS A 109 -16.83 -6.71 4.46
C HIS A 109 -15.50 -6.84 5.21
N ARG A 110 -15.20 -8.03 5.73
CA ARG A 110 -13.97 -8.28 6.50
C ARG A 110 -12.72 -8.05 5.66
N VAL A 111 -12.69 -8.52 4.40
CA VAL A 111 -11.51 -8.32 3.55
C VAL A 111 -11.27 -6.84 3.26
N LEU A 112 -12.33 -6.06 2.97
CA LEU A 112 -12.21 -4.61 2.77
C LEU A 112 -11.72 -3.89 4.04
N TRP A 113 -12.15 -4.32 5.23
CA TRP A 113 -11.62 -3.76 6.48
C TRP A 113 -10.17 -4.16 6.76
N LEU A 114 -9.79 -5.40 6.43
CA LEU A 114 -8.41 -5.88 6.56
C LEU A 114 -7.44 -5.19 5.58
N ASP A 115 -7.94 -4.64 4.48
CA ASP A 115 -7.13 -3.86 3.55
C ASP A 115 -6.62 -2.55 4.18
N PHE A 116 -7.32 -1.94 5.14
CA PHE A 116 -6.85 -0.70 5.78
C PHE A 116 -5.50 -0.82 6.53
N PRO A 117 -5.29 -1.81 7.43
CA PRO A 117 -3.98 -2.02 8.03
C PRO A 117 -2.96 -2.52 6.99
N PHE A 118 -3.36 -3.33 6.00
CA PHE A 118 -2.47 -3.80 4.95
C PHE A 118 -1.93 -2.64 4.09
N MET A 119 -2.80 -1.74 3.64
CA MET A 119 -2.42 -0.61 2.80
C MET A 119 -1.50 0.36 3.51
N THR A 120 -1.76 0.59 4.80
CA THR A 120 -0.90 1.39 5.65
C THR A 120 0.49 0.75 5.76
N ALA A 121 0.54 -0.56 6.00
CA ALA A 121 1.79 -1.30 6.15
C ALA A 121 2.62 -1.32 4.86
N TYR A 122 2.04 -1.67 3.72
CA TYR A 122 2.80 -1.69 2.46
C TYR A 122 3.22 -0.28 2.03
N THR A 123 2.40 0.75 2.25
CA THR A 123 2.74 2.14 1.88
C THR A 123 3.99 2.59 2.62
N VAL A 124 4.04 2.36 3.94
CA VAL A 124 5.21 2.65 4.77
C VAL A 124 6.42 1.85 4.30
N LEU A 125 6.25 0.55 4.03
CA LEU A 125 7.34 -0.32 3.55
C LEU A 125 7.93 0.22 2.23
N LEU A 126 7.09 0.51 1.24
CA LEU A 126 7.53 1.01 -0.06
C LEU A 126 8.24 2.37 0.08
N ALA A 127 7.68 3.28 0.87
CA ALA A 127 8.29 4.58 1.15
C ALA A 127 9.68 4.42 1.81
N LEU A 128 9.82 3.52 2.79
CA LEU A 128 11.10 3.26 3.44
C LEU A 128 12.13 2.63 2.50
N LEU A 129 11.74 1.70 1.64
CA LEU A 129 12.62 1.06 0.67
C LEU A 129 13.13 2.08 -0.36
N CYS A 130 12.24 2.89 -0.93
CA CYS A 130 12.59 3.98 -1.84
C CYS A 130 13.48 5.02 -1.16
N GLY A 131 13.12 5.45 0.06
CA GLY A 131 13.91 6.40 0.85
C GLY A 131 15.32 5.88 1.15
N ARG A 132 15.45 4.60 1.47
CA ARG A 132 16.75 3.96 1.75
C ARG A 132 17.67 3.93 0.52
N LEU A 133 17.13 3.75 -0.68
CA LEU A 133 17.89 3.82 -1.93
C LEU A 133 18.19 5.27 -2.34
N ALA A 134 17.28 6.22 -2.08
CA ALA A 134 17.49 7.65 -2.31
C ALA A 134 18.58 8.26 -1.40
N ALA A 135 18.75 7.71 -0.20
CA ALA A 135 19.77 8.12 0.76
C ALA A 135 21.15 7.49 0.45
N ASP A 136 21.20 6.46 -0.38
CA ASP A 136 22.44 5.77 -0.69
C ASP A 136 23.30 6.59 -1.67
N GLU A 137 24.49 6.99 -1.20
CA GLU A 137 25.40 7.90 -1.89
C GLU A 137 25.88 7.41 -3.27
N ARG A 138 25.75 6.10 -3.53
CA ARG A 138 26.08 5.47 -4.81
C ARG A 138 25.09 5.88 -5.91
N TYR A 139 23.89 6.35 -5.54
CA TYR A 139 22.92 6.91 -6.48
C TYR A 139 23.01 8.45 -6.48
N ARG A 140 23.17 9.02 -7.67
CA ARG A 140 23.28 10.47 -7.89
C ARG A 140 22.42 10.89 -9.08
N GLY A 141 22.12 12.20 -9.17
CA GLY A 141 21.34 12.79 -10.26
C GLY A 141 19.95 12.15 -10.42
N ALA A 142 19.56 11.90 -11.66
CA ALA A 142 18.24 11.36 -12.03
C ALA A 142 17.83 10.09 -11.26
N ARG A 143 18.78 9.20 -10.94
CA ARG A 143 18.49 7.97 -10.19
C ARG A 143 18.08 8.25 -8.74
N ARG A 144 18.75 9.20 -8.09
CA ARG A 144 18.39 9.65 -6.74
C ARG A 144 17.01 10.33 -6.77
N THR A 145 16.75 11.14 -7.78
CA THR A 145 15.44 11.77 -7.99
C THR A 145 14.35 10.72 -8.18
N ALA A 146 14.57 9.69 -9.00
CA ALA A 146 13.61 8.61 -9.20
C ALA A 146 13.25 7.90 -7.88
N PHE A 147 14.22 7.56 -7.04
CA PHE A 147 13.93 6.96 -5.72
C PHE A 147 13.19 7.92 -4.78
N ARG A 148 13.48 9.22 -4.82
CA ARG A 148 12.70 10.22 -4.06
C ARG A 148 11.26 10.31 -4.56
N SER A 149 11.05 10.33 -5.88
CA SER A 149 9.73 10.26 -6.49
C SER A 149 9.00 8.98 -6.11
N GLY A 150 9.72 7.85 -5.96
CA GLY A 150 9.17 6.59 -5.46
C GLY A 150 8.58 6.70 -4.04
N VAL A 151 9.16 7.53 -3.15
CA VAL A 151 8.59 7.79 -1.82
C VAL A 151 7.24 8.50 -1.94
N ALA A 152 7.17 9.55 -2.75
CA ALA A 152 5.92 10.27 -2.98
C ALA A 152 4.86 9.38 -3.65
N ALA A 153 5.27 8.61 -4.67
CA ALA A 153 4.41 7.66 -5.36
C ALA A 153 3.84 6.59 -4.42
N ALA A 154 4.61 6.12 -3.43
CA ALA A 154 4.12 5.16 -2.44
C ALA A 154 2.95 5.74 -1.62
N TRP A 155 3.08 6.99 -1.16
CA TRP A 155 1.99 7.67 -0.43
C TRP A 155 0.76 7.91 -1.31
N VAL A 156 0.95 8.31 -2.57
CA VAL A 156 -0.16 8.48 -3.52
C VAL A 156 -0.85 7.13 -3.79
N ALA A 157 -0.09 6.04 -3.91
CA ALA A 157 -0.67 4.70 -4.06
C ALA A 157 -1.50 4.29 -2.84
N GLY A 158 -1.00 4.52 -1.62
CA GLY A 158 -1.75 4.25 -0.40
C GLY A 158 -3.01 5.09 -0.25
N LEU A 159 -2.98 6.37 -0.66
CA LEU A 159 -4.18 7.21 -0.68
C LEU A 159 -5.19 6.76 -1.74
N ALA A 160 -4.73 6.32 -2.90
CA ALA A 160 -5.59 5.74 -3.92
C ALA A 160 -6.23 4.44 -3.43
N ASP A 161 -5.50 3.60 -2.70
CA ASP A 161 -6.03 2.38 -2.09
C ASP A 161 -7.08 2.64 -1.00
N LEU A 162 -6.82 3.64 -0.13
CA LEU A 162 -7.79 4.12 0.85
C LEU A 162 -9.08 4.62 0.18
N SER A 163 -8.91 5.41 -0.88
CA SER A 163 -10.02 5.97 -1.67
C SER A 163 -10.87 4.87 -2.31
N GLU A 164 -10.23 3.85 -2.88
CA GLU A 164 -10.92 2.69 -3.46
C GLU A 164 -11.68 1.87 -2.41
N ASN A 165 -11.04 1.54 -1.28
CA ASN A 165 -11.67 0.77 -0.22
C ASN A 165 -12.90 1.49 0.38
N ILE A 166 -12.84 2.81 0.55
CA ILE A 166 -14.00 3.62 0.97
C ILE A 166 -15.11 3.55 -0.07
N ALA A 167 -14.78 3.63 -1.36
CA ALA A 167 -15.77 3.57 -2.43
C ALA A 167 -16.46 2.20 -2.49
N HIS A 168 -15.71 1.11 -2.29
CA HIS A 168 -16.30 -0.23 -2.18
C HIS A 168 -17.18 -0.39 -0.95
N LEU A 169 -16.74 0.04 0.23
CA LEU A 169 -17.58 -0.02 1.43
C LEU A 169 -18.91 0.73 1.21
N LYS A 170 -18.86 1.93 0.59
CA LYS A 170 -20.08 2.66 0.23
C LYS A 170 -20.90 1.96 -0.85
N LEU A 171 -20.26 1.31 -1.82
CA LEU A 171 -20.94 0.57 -2.88
C LEU A 171 -21.77 -0.58 -2.29
N LEU A 172 -21.24 -1.28 -1.28
CA LEU A 172 -21.96 -2.35 -0.59
C LEU A 172 -23.28 -1.88 0.04
N ASP A 173 -23.33 -0.63 0.53
CA ASP A 173 -24.52 -0.02 1.13
C ASP A 173 -25.46 0.64 0.08
N GLN A 174 -24.94 0.99 -1.09
CA GLN A 174 -25.59 1.88 -2.06
C GLN A 174 -25.79 1.26 -3.44
N LEU A 175 -25.67 -0.07 -3.54
CA LEU A 175 -25.64 -0.82 -4.80
C LEU A 175 -26.86 -0.57 -5.71
N ASP A 176 -28.03 -0.33 -5.13
CA ASP A 176 -29.29 -0.08 -5.86
C ASP A 176 -29.65 1.42 -5.98
N THR A 177 -28.72 2.30 -5.63
CA THR A 177 -28.91 3.75 -5.76
C THR A 177 -28.22 4.30 -7.01
N PRO A 178 -28.62 5.49 -7.51
CA PRO A 178 -27.90 6.16 -8.60
C PRO A 178 -26.42 6.45 -8.30
N ALA A 179 -26.01 6.43 -7.02
CA ALA A 179 -24.62 6.67 -6.64
C ALA A 179 -23.68 5.49 -6.97
N ALA A 180 -24.22 4.28 -7.18
CA ALA A 180 -23.44 3.08 -7.46
C ALA A 180 -22.52 3.24 -8.69
N ASP A 181 -23.02 3.86 -9.76
CA ASP A 181 -22.24 4.09 -11.00
C ASP A 181 -21.00 4.95 -10.73
N MET A 182 -21.15 6.00 -9.94
CA MET A 182 -20.04 6.85 -9.55
C MET A 182 -19.05 6.09 -8.65
N LEU A 183 -19.54 5.31 -7.68
CA LEU A 183 -18.71 4.57 -6.74
C LEU A 183 -17.87 3.49 -7.43
N VAL A 184 -18.46 2.71 -8.34
CA VAL A 184 -17.73 1.68 -9.11
C VAL A 184 -16.66 2.33 -9.98
N ARG A 185 -16.99 3.40 -10.70
CA ARG A 185 -16.00 4.11 -11.53
C ARG A 185 -14.87 4.71 -10.70
N TRP A 186 -15.20 5.27 -9.53
CA TRP A 186 -14.21 5.84 -8.63
C TRP A 186 -13.29 4.79 -8.04
N ALA A 187 -13.84 3.65 -7.62
CA ALA A 187 -13.07 2.50 -7.16
C ALA A 187 -12.14 1.98 -8.26
N TRP A 188 -12.64 1.83 -9.49
CA TRP A 188 -11.84 1.41 -10.64
C TRP A 188 -10.69 2.37 -10.97
N LEU A 189 -10.94 3.69 -10.99
CA LEU A 189 -9.89 4.69 -11.22
C LEU A 189 -8.82 4.66 -10.12
N SER A 190 -9.28 4.59 -8.87
CA SER A 190 -8.40 4.53 -7.69
C SER A 190 -7.56 3.24 -7.69
N ALA A 191 -8.16 2.09 -8.00
CA ALA A 191 -7.46 0.82 -8.15
C ALA A 191 -6.47 0.84 -9.32
N SER A 192 -6.84 1.42 -10.45
CA SER A 192 -5.95 1.52 -11.61
C SER A 192 -4.72 2.38 -11.28
N LEU A 193 -4.93 3.51 -10.61
CA LEU A 193 -3.84 4.37 -10.15
C LEU A 193 -2.91 3.68 -9.15
N LYS A 194 -3.46 3.01 -8.11
CA LYS A 194 -2.65 2.33 -7.09
C LYS A 194 -1.78 1.23 -7.71
N TRP A 195 -2.36 0.37 -8.56
CA TRP A 195 -1.63 -0.75 -9.17
C TRP A 195 -0.56 -0.26 -10.15
N THR A 196 -0.82 0.82 -10.89
CA THR A 196 0.17 1.44 -11.77
C THR A 196 1.36 1.97 -10.97
N LEU A 197 1.12 2.71 -9.89
CA LEU A 197 2.18 3.27 -9.06
C LEU A 197 2.99 2.18 -8.34
N ILE A 198 2.32 1.15 -7.80
CA ILE A 198 2.98 0.00 -7.16
C ILE A 198 3.87 -0.72 -8.17
N ALA A 199 3.41 -0.95 -9.41
CA ALA A 199 4.20 -1.60 -10.45
C ALA A 199 5.46 -0.79 -10.83
N LEU A 200 5.33 0.55 -10.93
CA LEU A 200 6.46 1.43 -11.20
C LEU A 200 7.48 1.43 -10.04
N ILE A 201 7.01 1.49 -8.81
CA ILE A 201 7.86 1.41 -7.61
C ILE A 201 8.58 0.06 -7.55
N ALA A 202 7.86 -1.04 -7.75
CA ALA A 202 8.44 -2.39 -7.75
C ALA A 202 9.54 -2.52 -8.81
N SER A 203 9.31 -2.01 -10.02
CA SER A 203 10.29 -1.98 -11.10
C SER A 203 11.54 -1.17 -10.73
N LEU A 204 11.34 0.00 -10.11
CA LEU A 204 12.42 0.85 -9.62
C LEU A 204 13.25 0.18 -8.52
N LEU A 205 12.59 -0.47 -7.56
CA LEU A 205 13.24 -1.22 -6.48
C LEU A 205 14.02 -2.42 -7.02
N ALA A 206 13.45 -3.17 -7.98
CA ALA A 206 14.10 -4.30 -8.62
C ALA A 206 15.37 -3.86 -9.39
N ALA A 207 15.29 -2.77 -10.16
CA ALA A 207 16.45 -2.19 -10.84
C ALA A 207 17.54 -1.74 -9.85
N GLY A 208 17.12 -1.18 -8.70
CA GLY A 208 18.02 -0.85 -7.59
C GLY A 208 18.75 -2.08 -7.05
N ALA A 209 18.00 -3.15 -6.74
CA ALA A 209 18.51 -4.40 -6.20
C ALA A 209 19.48 -5.11 -7.16
N LEU A 210 19.11 -5.24 -8.44
CA LEU A 210 19.93 -5.86 -9.47
C LEU A 210 21.29 -5.16 -9.60
N ARG A 211 21.30 -3.83 -9.62
CA ARG A 211 22.54 -3.04 -9.70
C ARG A 211 23.45 -3.29 -8.49
N MET A 212 22.88 -3.48 -7.30
CA MET A 212 23.65 -3.83 -6.12
C MET A 212 24.26 -5.23 -6.21
N GLN A 213 23.54 -6.20 -6.79
CA GLN A 213 24.05 -7.56 -7.00
C GLN A 213 25.19 -7.60 -8.02
N VAL A 214 25.01 -6.98 -9.20
CA VAL A 214 26.03 -6.93 -10.26
C VAL A 214 27.34 -6.35 -9.75
N ARG A 215 27.28 -5.27 -8.95
CA ARG A 215 28.48 -4.67 -8.35
C ARG A 215 29.17 -5.53 -7.31
N ARG A 216 28.44 -6.34 -6.55
CA ARG A 216 29.04 -7.28 -5.60
C ARG A 216 29.79 -8.39 -6.33
N ALA A 217 29.30 -8.80 -7.50
CA ALA A 217 29.98 -9.77 -8.34
C ALA A 217 31.25 -9.21 -8.98
N SER A 218 31.27 -7.93 -9.36
CA SER A 218 32.45 -7.31 -10.00
C SER A 218 33.59 -6.92 -9.06
N VAL A 219 33.42 -7.06 -7.74
CA VAL A 219 34.43 -6.73 -6.72
C VAL A 219 35.06 -8.00 -6.12
N ARG A 220 34.53 -9.18 -6.46
CA ARG A 220 35.12 -10.49 -6.14
C ARG A 220 36.00 -10.95 -7.30
#